data_AF-C3VFL8-F1
#
_entry.id   AF-C3VFL8-F1
#
_cell.length_a   1.000
_cell.length_b   1.000
_cell.length_c   1.000
_cell.angle_alpha   90.00
_cell.angle_beta   90.00
_cell.angle_gamma   90.00
#
_symmetry.space_group_name_H-M   'P 1'
#
loop_
_entity.id
_entity.type
_entity.pdbx_description
1 polymer ?
#
loop_
_entity_poly.entity_id
_entity_poly.type
_entity_poly.pdbx_seq_one_letter_code
_entity_poly.pdbx_strand_id
1 'polypeptide(L)'
;NGTSMISLIIPPKDQISRVSKMLADEFGTASNIKSRVNRLSVLGAITSVQHRLKLYTKVPPNGLVIYCGTIVTEEGKEKKVNIDFEPFKPINTSLYLCDNKFHTEALTALLADDNKFGFIVMDGNGALFGTLQGNTREVLHKFTVDLPKKHGRGGQSALRFARLRMEKRHNYVRKVAEVATQLFIT
;
A
#
# COMPACT_ATOMS: atom_id res chain seq x y z
N ASN A 1 -33.68 7.21 -5.38
CA ASN A 1 -32.37 6.82 -5.96
C ASN A 1 -31.29 7.67 -5.31
N GLY A 2 -30.93 7.32 -4.07
CA GLY A 2 -30.05 8.12 -3.22
C GLY A 2 -28.58 7.76 -3.43
N THR A 3 -27.75 8.79 -3.55
CA THR A 3 -26.30 8.71 -3.44
C THR A 3 -25.94 8.83 -1.96
N SER A 4 -25.91 7.71 -1.24
CA SER A 4 -25.69 7.70 0.22
C SER A 4 -24.72 6.61 0.67
N MET A 5 -23.99 5.98 -0.25
CA MET A 5 -23.01 4.96 0.06
C MET A 5 -21.59 5.51 -0.10
N ILE A 6 -20.90 5.63 1.03
CA ILE A 6 -19.52 6.07 1.12
C ILE A 6 -18.62 4.84 1.13
N SER A 7 -17.68 4.82 0.20
CA SER A 7 -16.57 3.88 0.13
C SER A 7 -15.29 4.63 0.43
N LEU A 8 -14.67 4.34 1.57
CA LEU A 8 -13.42 4.97 2.01
C LEU A 8 -12.34 3.90 2.20
N ILE A 9 -11.22 4.06 1.50
CA ILE A 9 -10.05 3.18 1.57
C ILE A 9 -8.84 4.04 1.88
N ILE A 10 -8.14 3.67 2.96
CA ILE A 10 -6.98 4.40 3.48
C ILE A 10 -5.77 3.48 3.37
N PRO A 11 -4.74 3.86 2.59
CA PRO A 11 -3.54 3.06 2.44
C PRO A 11 -2.70 3.05 3.74
N PRO A 12 -1.86 2.03 3.94
CA PRO A 12 -0.97 2.00 5.09
C PRO A 12 0.02 3.16 5.00
N LYS A 13 0.42 3.68 6.16
CA LYS A 13 1.28 4.87 6.34
C LYS A 13 0.61 6.22 6.13
N ASP A 14 -0.64 6.28 5.67
CA ASP A 14 -1.37 7.56 5.66
C ASP A 14 -1.76 7.96 7.08
N GLN A 15 -2.01 9.26 7.27
CA GLN A 15 -2.37 9.80 8.58
C GLN A 15 -3.89 9.90 8.73
N ILE A 16 -4.42 9.39 9.85
CA ILE A 16 -5.85 9.50 10.18
C ILE A 16 -6.30 10.97 10.24
N SER A 17 -5.44 11.87 10.72
CA SER A 17 -5.72 13.32 10.79
C SER A 17 -6.03 13.92 9.42
N ARG A 18 -5.29 13.51 8.37
CA ARG A 18 -5.51 13.96 7.00
C ARG A 18 -6.89 13.53 6.49
N VAL A 19 -7.25 12.26 6.71
CA VAL A 19 -8.55 11.72 6.31
C VAL A 19 -9.68 12.37 7.11
N SER A 20 -9.48 12.61 8.40
CA SER A 20 -10.46 13.32 9.24
C SER A 20 -10.70 14.74 8.76
N LYS A 21 -9.66 15.45 8.30
CA LYS A 21 -9.78 16.79 7.72
C LYS A 21 -10.56 16.74 6.40
N MET A 22 -10.20 15.83 5.50
CA MET A 22 -10.92 15.63 4.24
C MET A 22 -12.41 15.36 4.47
N LEU A 23 -12.77 14.49 5.43
CA LEU A 23 -14.17 14.23 5.78
C LEU A 23 -14.89 15.45 6.35
N ALA A 24 -14.19 16.35 7.06
CA ALA A 24 -14.77 17.60 7.56
C ALA A 24 -15.02 18.60 6.42
N ASP A 25 -14.11 18.69 5.45
CA ASP A 25 -14.27 19.51 4.26
C ASP A 25 -15.46 19.01 3.41
N GLU A 26 -15.57 17.68 3.23
CA GLU A 26 -16.69 17.00 2.55
C GLU A 26 -18.03 17.17 3.28
N PHE A 27 -18.01 17.21 4.61
CA PHE A 27 -19.21 17.53 5.39
C PHE A 27 -19.69 18.95 5.10
N GLY A 28 -18.76 19.91 4.99
CA GLY A 28 -19.04 21.29 4.63
C GLY A 28 -19.63 21.42 3.23
N THR A 29 -19.05 20.75 2.23
CA THR A 29 -19.59 20.77 0.86
C THR A 29 -20.96 20.08 0.76
N ALA A 30 -21.15 18.96 1.45
CA ALA A 30 -22.44 18.26 1.50
C ALA A 30 -23.58 19.10 2.10
N SER A 31 -23.27 20.08 2.96
CA SER A 31 -24.29 20.99 3.53
C SER A 31 -24.98 21.86 2.47
N ASN A 32 -24.29 22.13 1.35
CA ASN A 32 -24.80 22.93 0.23
C ASN A 32 -25.73 22.15 -0.72
N ILE A 33 -25.94 20.85 -0.49
CA ILE A 33 -26.85 20.03 -1.31
C ILE A 33 -28.29 20.54 -1.16
N LYS A 34 -28.93 20.87 -2.30
CA LYS A 34 -30.30 21.42 -2.35
C LYS A 34 -31.38 20.42 -1.93
N SER A 35 -31.21 19.14 -2.30
CA SER A 35 -32.18 18.09 -1.95
C SER A 35 -32.09 17.75 -0.47
N ARG A 36 -33.16 18.04 0.29
CA ARG A 36 -33.20 17.81 1.75
C ARG A 36 -32.92 16.35 2.12
N VAL A 37 -33.53 15.41 1.40
CA VAL A 37 -33.41 13.97 1.68
C VAL A 37 -31.99 13.47 1.39
N ASN A 38 -31.41 13.88 0.25
CA ASN A 38 -30.06 13.48 -0.11
C ASN A 38 -29.02 14.10 0.84
N ARG A 39 -29.20 15.39 1.19
CA ARG A 39 -28.35 16.09 2.15
C ARG A 39 -28.33 15.38 3.51
N LEU A 40 -29.48 15.04 4.08
CA LEU A 40 -29.55 14.35 5.37
C LEU A 40 -28.88 12.97 5.32
N SER A 41 -29.03 12.26 4.19
CA SER A 41 -28.44 10.94 3.99
C SER A 41 -26.91 11.00 3.91
N VAL A 42 -26.37 11.93 3.11
CA VAL A 42 -24.91 12.12 2.95
C VAL A 42 -24.28 12.61 4.26
N LEU A 43 -24.88 13.62 4.92
CA LEU A 43 -24.38 14.12 6.21
C LEU A 43 -24.36 13.01 7.27
N GLY A 44 -25.43 12.22 7.35
CA GLY A 44 -25.51 11.09 8.29
C GLY A 44 -24.45 10.01 8.02
N ALA A 45 -24.15 9.73 6.76
CA ALA A 45 -23.09 8.79 6.38
C ALA A 45 -21.69 9.33 6.74
N ILE A 46 -21.38 10.60 6.41
CA ILE A 46 -20.10 11.22 6.75
C ILE A 46 -19.89 11.23 8.27
N THR A 47 -20.90 11.64 9.05
CA THR A 47 -20.83 11.62 10.52
C THR A 47 -20.55 10.21 11.05
N SER A 48 -21.19 9.18 10.47
CA SER A 48 -20.96 7.79 10.86
C SER A 48 -19.53 7.32 10.57
N VAL A 49 -18.97 7.69 9.41
CA VAL A 49 -17.56 7.43 9.07
C VAL A 49 -16.61 8.15 10.04
N GLN A 50 -16.86 9.41 10.35
CA GLN A 50 -16.05 10.18 11.31
C GLN A 50 -16.05 9.53 12.70
N HIS A 51 -17.21 9.02 13.17
CA HIS A 51 -17.28 8.31 14.44
C HIS A 51 -16.47 7.00 14.42
N ARG A 52 -16.52 6.24 13.32
CA ARG A 52 -15.72 5.02 13.17
C ARG A 52 -14.23 5.32 13.10
N LEU A 53 -13.84 6.36 12.37
CA LEU A 53 -12.45 6.77 12.23
C LEU A 53 -11.81 7.15 13.58
N LYS A 54 -12.59 7.71 14.52
CA LYS A 54 -12.12 8.02 15.89
C LYS A 54 -11.76 6.80 16.73
N LEU A 55 -12.26 5.61 16.39
CA LEU A 55 -11.91 4.37 17.09
C LEU A 55 -10.47 3.93 16.78
N TYR A 56 -9.93 4.37 15.65
CA TYR A 56 -8.57 4.06 15.22
C TYR A 56 -7.63 5.23 15.59
N THR A 57 -6.61 4.94 16.39
CA THR A 57 -5.56 5.93 16.72
C THR A 57 -4.52 6.07 15.62
N LYS A 58 -4.27 4.99 14.87
CA LYS A 58 -3.37 4.92 13.71
C LYS A 58 -3.95 3.99 12.65
N VAL A 59 -3.59 4.22 11.40
CA VAL A 59 -3.96 3.30 10.30
C VAL A 59 -3.24 1.97 10.52
N PRO A 60 -3.95 0.82 10.49
CA PRO A 60 -3.35 -0.51 10.60
C PRO A 60 -2.29 -0.77 9.50
N PRO A 61 -1.39 -1.76 9.69
CA PRO A 61 -0.27 -2.02 8.77
C PRO A 61 -0.72 -2.40 7.35
N ASN A 62 -1.91 -2.98 7.17
CA ASN A 62 -2.43 -3.30 5.84
C ASN A 62 -3.34 -2.19 5.25
N GLY A 63 -3.60 -1.12 6.00
CA GLY A 63 -4.56 -0.09 5.64
C GLY A 63 -5.89 -0.25 6.37
N LEU A 64 -6.85 0.61 6.04
CA LEU A 64 -8.19 0.60 6.64
C LEU A 64 -9.24 0.77 5.55
N VAL A 65 -10.26 -0.09 5.56
CA VAL A 65 -11.40 -0.01 4.66
C VAL A 65 -12.65 0.30 5.48
N ILE A 66 -13.39 1.33 5.09
CA ILE A 66 -14.64 1.74 5.72
C ILE A 66 -15.72 1.87 4.65
N TYR A 67 -16.79 1.10 4.82
CA TYR A 67 -18.02 1.22 4.07
C TYR A 67 -19.13 1.72 4.98
N CYS A 68 -19.76 2.83 4.58
CA CYS A 68 -20.82 3.43 5.35
C CYS A 68 -21.96 3.88 4.44
N GLY A 69 -23.19 3.55 4.81
CA GLY A 69 -24.36 4.01 4.06
C GLY A 69 -25.66 3.46 4.59
N THR A 70 -26.76 3.90 4.00
CA THR A 70 -28.09 3.36 4.25
C THR A 70 -28.50 2.48 3.08
N ILE A 71 -28.79 1.21 3.36
CA ILE A 71 -29.34 0.27 2.38
C ILE A 71 -30.79 -0.03 2.74
N VAL A 72 -31.62 -0.28 1.73
CA VAL A 72 -32.99 -0.79 1.92
C VAL A 72 -32.91 -2.32 1.89
N THR A 73 -33.39 -2.95 2.96
CA THR A 73 -33.46 -4.42 3.04
C THR A 73 -34.66 -4.95 2.24
N GLU A 74 -34.69 -6.26 1.97
CA GLU A 74 -35.81 -6.90 1.24
C GLU A 74 -37.18 -6.68 1.91
N GLU A 75 -37.21 -6.44 3.23
CA GLU A 75 -38.42 -6.08 3.98
C GLU A 75 -38.84 -4.60 3.81
N GLY A 76 -38.17 -3.83 2.95
CA GLY A 76 -38.43 -2.40 2.73
C GLY A 76 -37.97 -1.50 3.88
N LYS A 77 -37.32 -2.04 4.91
CA LYS A 77 -36.77 -1.26 6.04
C LYS A 77 -35.40 -0.69 5.69
N GLU A 78 -35.18 0.57 6.06
CA GLU A 78 -33.87 1.22 5.98
C GLU A 78 -32.94 0.68 7.06
N LYS A 79 -31.77 0.17 6.66
CA LYS A 79 -30.71 -0.31 7.54
C LYS A 79 -29.44 0.49 7.30
N LYS A 80 -28.89 1.04 8.38
CA LYS A 80 -27.55 1.65 8.35
C LYS A 80 -26.50 0.54 8.36
N VAL A 81 -25.65 0.54 7.35
CA VAL A 81 -24.50 -0.35 7.21
C VAL A 81 -23.25 0.43 7.51
N ASN A 82 -22.52 -0.02 8.53
CA ASN A 82 -21.23 0.51 8.93
C ASN A 82 -20.29 -0.68 9.05
N ILE A 83 -19.41 -0.84 8.09
CA ILE A 83 -18.43 -1.93 8.04
C ILE A 83 -17.06 -1.27 8.02
N ASP A 84 -16.23 -1.61 9.00
CA ASP A 84 -14.83 -1.20 9.08
C ASP A 84 -13.99 -2.43 9.38
N PHE A 85 -12.93 -2.63 8.60
CA PHE A 85 -12.02 -3.75 8.78
C PHE A 85 -10.64 -3.45 8.19
N GLU A 86 -9.64 -4.18 8.69
CA GLU A 86 -8.31 -4.24 8.11
C GLU A 86 -8.28 -5.32 7.01
N PRO A 87 -7.83 -4.99 5.79
CA PRO A 87 -7.70 -5.98 4.71
C PRO A 87 -6.57 -6.98 5.00
N PHE A 88 -6.66 -8.17 4.40
CA PHE A 88 -5.67 -9.25 4.59
C PHE A 88 -4.32 -8.97 3.91
N LYS A 89 -4.29 -8.08 2.91
CA LYS A 89 -3.09 -7.62 2.19
C LYS A 89 -3.02 -6.08 2.24
N PRO A 90 -1.80 -5.49 2.25
CA PRO A 90 -1.63 -4.05 2.26
C PRO A 90 -2.18 -3.38 0.99
N ILE A 91 -3.04 -2.37 1.16
CA ILE A 91 -3.66 -1.65 0.04
C ILE A 91 -2.92 -0.35 -0.26
N ASN A 92 -2.36 -0.17 -1.46
CA ASN A 92 -1.68 1.08 -1.82
C ASN A 92 -2.59 2.15 -2.45
N THR A 93 -3.87 1.84 -2.69
CA THR A 93 -4.84 2.76 -3.27
C THR A 93 -5.57 3.54 -2.17
N SER A 94 -5.60 4.87 -2.29
CA SER A 94 -6.51 5.73 -1.53
C SER A 94 -7.77 5.97 -2.36
N LEU A 95 -8.95 5.74 -1.77
CA LEU A 95 -10.23 5.89 -2.46
C LEU A 95 -11.22 6.58 -1.51
N TYR A 96 -11.89 7.61 -1.99
CA TYR A 96 -13.06 8.19 -1.35
C TYR A 96 -14.12 8.45 -2.43
N LEU A 97 -15.24 7.75 -2.36
CA LEU A 97 -16.34 7.87 -3.30
C LEU A 97 -17.68 7.83 -2.55
N CYS A 98 -18.59 8.73 -2.92
CA CYS A 98 -19.98 8.71 -2.49
C CYS A 98 -20.86 8.44 -3.70
N ASP A 99 -21.54 7.29 -3.71
CA ASP A 99 -22.34 6.83 -4.86
C ASP A 99 -23.60 6.09 -4.39
N ASN A 100 -24.37 5.53 -5.33
CA ASN A 100 -25.53 4.68 -5.09
C ASN A 100 -25.19 3.20 -4.88
N LYS A 101 -23.89 2.84 -4.90
CA LYS A 101 -23.34 1.49 -4.69
C LYS A 101 -22.02 1.56 -3.92
N PHE A 102 -21.67 0.48 -3.22
CA PHE A 102 -20.32 0.36 -2.64
C PHE A 102 -19.31 -0.02 -3.71
N HIS A 103 -18.17 0.67 -3.71
CA HIS A 103 -17.07 0.41 -4.63
C HIS A 103 -16.09 -0.57 -3.99
N THR A 104 -16.11 -1.82 -4.44
CA THR A 104 -15.28 -2.93 -3.95
C THR A 104 -14.16 -3.31 -4.91
N GLU A 105 -13.96 -2.56 -5.99
CA GLU A 105 -12.97 -2.83 -7.05
C GLU A 105 -11.55 -3.01 -6.49
N ALA A 106 -11.16 -2.17 -5.53
CA ALA A 106 -9.87 -2.26 -4.86
C ALA A 106 -9.71 -3.54 -4.04
N LEU A 107 -10.79 -4.08 -3.45
CA LEU A 107 -10.75 -5.36 -2.73
C LEU A 107 -10.70 -6.55 -3.69
N THR A 108 -11.46 -6.48 -4.79
CA THR A 108 -11.42 -7.50 -5.83
C THR A 108 -10.03 -7.60 -6.45
N ALA A 109 -9.34 -6.46 -6.64
CA ALA A 109 -7.96 -6.44 -7.11
C ALA A 109 -6.98 -7.13 -6.14
N LEU A 110 -7.21 -7.13 -4.82
CA LEU A 110 -6.36 -7.84 -3.86
C LEU A 110 -6.59 -9.35 -3.87
N LEU A 111 -7.80 -9.77 -4.23
CA LEU A 111 -8.21 -11.17 -4.39
C LEU A 111 -7.73 -11.75 -5.71
N ALA A 112 -7.43 -10.91 -6.71
CA ALA A 112 -6.75 -11.37 -7.90
C ALA A 112 -5.37 -11.95 -7.50
N ASP A 113 -5.11 -13.19 -7.90
CA ASP A 113 -3.84 -13.87 -7.64
C ASP A 113 -2.74 -13.22 -8.46
N ASP A 114 -2.18 -12.14 -7.93
CA ASP A 114 -0.97 -11.55 -8.46
C ASP A 114 0.21 -12.46 -8.11
N ASN A 115 0.87 -12.97 -9.16
CA ASN A 115 2.14 -13.65 -9.06
C ASN A 115 3.13 -12.77 -8.27
N LYS A 116 3.76 -13.34 -7.25
CA LYS A 116 4.79 -12.64 -6.48
C LYS A 116 6.09 -12.66 -7.29
N PHE A 117 6.57 -11.50 -7.70
CA PHE A 117 7.82 -11.35 -8.45
C PHE A 117 8.98 -11.00 -7.51
N GLY A 118 10.11 -11.69 -7.65
CA GLY A 118 11.35 -11.38 -6.95
C GLY A 118 12.26 -10.46 -7.78
N PHE A 119 12.83 -9.45 -7.13
CA PHE A 119 13.79 -8.52 -7.72
C PHE A 119 15.14 -8.61 -7.01
N ILE A 120 16.21 -8.69 -7.81
CA ILE A 120 17.60 -8.60 -7.34
C ILE A 120 18.24 -7.42 -8.08
N VAL A 121 18.61 -6.39 -7.33
CA VAL A 121 19.34 -5.23 -7.85
C VAL A 121 20.77 -5.33 -7.37
N MET A 122 21.71 -5.59 -8.28
CA MET A 122 23.15 -5.63 -7.98
C MET A 122 23.82 -4.35 -8.45
N ASP A 123 24.52 -3.68 -7.54
CA ASP A 123 25.39 -2.54 -7.83
C ASP A 123 26.82 -2.82 -7.32
N GLY A 124 27.79 -2.02 -7.74
CA GLY A 124 29.18 -2.08 -7.28
C GLY A 124 29.38 -1.74 -5.81
N ASN A 125 28.39 -1.08 -5.18
CA ASN A 125 28.41 -0.70 -3.77
C ASN A 125 27.56 -1.64 -2.88
N GLY A 126 26.85 -2.61 -3.45
CA GLY A 126 25.95 -3.49 -2.71
C GLY A 126 24.83 -4.09 -3.54
N ALA A 127 24.03 -4.96 -2.91
CA ALA A 127 22.88 -5.61 -3.51
C ALA A 127 21.61 -5.37 -2.69
N LEU A 128 20.47 -5.30 -3.38
CA LEU A 128 19.13 -5.21 -2.79
C LEU A 128 18.25 -6.35 -3.32
N PHE A 129 17.54 -6.98 -2.41
CA PHE A 129 16.57 -8.05 -2.66
C PHE A 129 15.20 -7.55 -2.25
N GLY A 130 14.22 -7.69 -3.12
CA GLY A 130 12.85 -7.28 -2.84
C GLY A 130 11.85 -8.13 -3.58
N THR A 131 10.59 -8.02 -3.17
CA THR A 131 9.46 -8.65 -3.86
C THR A 131 8.43 -7.61 -4.25
N LEU A 132 7.79 -7.85 -5.38
CA LEU A 132 6.66 -7.08 -5.85
C LEU A 132 5.48 -8.03 -6.01
N GLN A 133 4.39 -7.74 -5.33
CA GLN A 133 3.12 -8.44 -5.53
C GLN A 133 2.05 -7.40 -5.83
N GLY A 134 1.52 -7.42 -7.05
CA GLY A 134 0.63 -6.36 -7.55
C GLY A 134 1.29 -4.99 -7.45
N ASN A 135 0.67 -4.08 -6.71
CA ASN A 135 1.19 -2.73 -6.46
C ASN A 135 2.03 -2.63 -5.17
N THR A 136 2.22 -3.73 -4.43
CA THR A 136 2.90 -3.72 -3.13
C THR A 136 4.37 -4.11 -3.26
N ARG A 137 5.28 -3.21 -2.86
CA ARG A 137 6.73 -3.43 -2.85
C ARG A 137 7.21 -3.71 -1.44
N GLU A 138 8.05 -4.73 -1.31
CA GLU A 138 8.68 -5.13 -0.06
C GLU A 138 10.18 -5.30 -0.27
N VAL A 139 11.01 -4.70 0.59
CA VAL A 139 12.47 -4.87 0.56
C VAL A 139 12.82 -5.92 1.59
N LEU A 140 13.25 -7.10 1.13
CA LEU A 140 13.57 -8.25 1.98
C LEU A 140 14.93 -8.07 2.65
N HIS A 141 15.94 -7.74 1.85
CA HIS A 141 17.31 -7.64 2.35
C HIS A 141 18.14 -6.64 1.53
N LYS A 142 19.06 -5.97 2.20
CA LYS A 142 20.05 -5.11 1.55
C LYS A 142 21.38 -5.28 2.26
N PHE A 143 22.47 -5.33 1.50
CA PHE A 143 23.81 -5.27 2.05
C PHE A 143 24.73 -4.47 1.14
N THR A 144 25.71 -3.82 1.76
CA THR A 144 26.74 -3.05 1.07
C THR A 144 28.01 -3.88 0.90
N VAL A 145 28.76 -3.59 -0.16
CA VAL A 145 30.06 -4.20 -0.45
C VAL A 145 31.00 -3.13 -0.97
N ASP A 146 32.25 -3.16 -0.53
CA ASP A 146 33.30 -2.32 -1.08
C ASP A 146 34.15 -3.14 -2.07
N LEU A 147 34.01 -2.83 -3.36
CA LEU A 147 34.72 -3.52 -4.43
C LEU A 147 35.88 -2.65 -4.96
N PRO A 148 37.07 -3.25 -5.19
CA PRO A 148 38.20 -2.51 -5.76
C PRO A 148 37.85 -1.92 -7.14
N LYS A 149 37.97 -0.60 -7.29
CA LYS A 149 37.74 0.07 -8.57
C LYS A 149 38.77 -0.35 -9.62
N LYS A 150 38.42 -0.19 -10.90
CA LYS A 150 39.36 -0.38 -12.00
C LYS A 150 40.33 0.81 -12.01
N HIS A 151 41.62 0.54 -11.88
CA HIS A 151 42.67 1.55 -11.99
C HIS A 151 43.77 1.05 -12.94
N GLY A 152 44.34 1.96 -13.72
CA GLY A 152 45.49 1.69 -14.60
C GLY A 152 46.84 1.92 -13.92
N ARG A 153 46.84 2.49 -12.70
CA ARG A 153 48.07 2.72 -11.90
C ARG A 153 48.42 1.44 -11.15
N GLY A 154 49.65 0.96 -11.27
CA GLY A 154 50.08 -0.28 -10.60
C GLY A 154 51.44 -0.84 -11.02
N GLY A 155 52.01 -0.40 -12.15
CA GLY A 155 53.32 -0.86 -12.63
C GLY A 155 53.40 -2.40 -12.64
N GLN A 156 54.46 -2.96 -12.07
CA GLN A 156 54.66 -4.41 -11.92
C GLN A 156 53.55 -5.11 -11.11
N SER A 157 52.89 -4.40 -10.19
CA SER A 157 51.78 -4.94 -9.38
C SER A 157 50.40 -4.86 -10.07
N ALA A 158 50.31 -4.31 -11.29
CA ALA A 158 49.04 -4.13 -11.99
C ALA A 158 48.27 -5.46 -12.18
N LEU A 159 48.98 -6.55 -12.52
CA LEU A 159 48.37 -7.87 -12.71
C LEU A 159 47.80 -8.43 -11.39
N ARG A 160 48.49 -8.22 -10.27
CA ARG A 160 48.02 -8.63 -8.94
C ARG A 160 46.73 -7.90 -8.55
N PHE A 161 46.66 -6.59 -8.74
CA PHE A 161 45.45 -5.82 -8.45
C PHE A 161 44.27 -6.22 -9.36
N ALA A 162 44.55 -6.62 -10.60
CA ALA A 162 43.53 -7.18 -11.48
C ALA A 162 42.97 -8.50 -10.96
N ARG A 163 43.83 -9.41 -10.49
CA ARG A 163 43.41 -10.70 -9.89
C ARG A 163 42.58 -10.49 -8.62
N LEU A 164 43.06 -9.67 -7.68
CA LEU A 164 42.33 -9.36 -6.44
C LEU A 164 40.93 -8.76 -6.71
N ARG A 165 40.81 -7.93 -7.76
CA ARG A 165 39.53 -7.37 -8.18
C ARG A 165 38.56 -8.44 -8.68
N MET A 166 39.04 -9.35 -9.53
CA MET A 166 38.21 -10.45 -10.06
C MET A 166 37.80 -11.41 -8.95
N GLU A 167 38.70 -11.72 -8.03
CA GLU A 167 38.41 -12.58 -6.87
C GLU A 167 37.34 -11.97 -5.95
N LYS A 168 37.45 -10.67 -5.62
CA LYS A 168 36.44 -9.98 -4.82
C LYS A 168 35.08 -9.90 -5.52
N ARG A 169 35.06 -9.70 -6.85
CA ARG A 169 33.82 -9.74 -7.64
C ARG A 169 33.19 -11.13 -7.66
N HIS A 170 33.99 -12.17 -7.83
CA HIS A 170 33.51 -13.56 -7.79
C HIS A 170 32.87 -13.90 -6.44
N ASN A 171 33.53 -13.51 -5.36
CA ASN A 171 32.99 -13.68 -4.00
C ASN A 171 31.70 -12.89 -3.77
N TYR A 172 31.59 -11.69 -4.35
CA TYR A 172 30.37 -10.90 -4.29
C TYR A 172 29.20 -11.59 -5.01
N VAL A 173 29.43 -12.05 -6.25
CA VAL A 173 28.40 -12.77 -7.03
C VAL A 173 27.98 -14.05 -6.31
N ARG A 174 28.93 -14.81 -5.75
CA ARG A 174 28.63 -16.00 -4.94
C ARG A 174 27.74 -15.65 -3.75
N LYS A 175 28.09 -14.62 -2.97
CA LYS A 175 27.30 -14.17 -1.83
C LYS A 175 25.88 -13.73 -2.25
N VAL A 176 25.75 -13.02 -3.37
CA VAL A 176 24.43 -12.63 -3.89
C VAL A 176 23.60 -13.85 -4.27
N ALA A 177 24.20 -14.85 -4.94
CA ALA A 177 23.51 -16.07 -5.33
C ALA A 177 23.06 -16.92 -4.12
N GLU A 178 23.90 -17.03 -3.09
CA GLU A 178 23.55 -17.71 -1.83
C GLU A 178 22.37 -17.02 -1.13
N VAL A 179 22.41 -15.69 -1.00
CA VAL A 179 21.33 -14.90 -0.40
C VAL A 179 20.05 -14.96 -1.25
N ALA A 180 20.16 -14.95 -2.58
CA ALA A 180 19.01 -15.10 -3.48
C ALA A 180 18.32 -16.46 -3.28
N THR A 181 19.12 -17.52 -3.15
CA THR A 181 18.60 -18.88 -2.92
C THR A 181 17.87 -18.94 -1.59
N GLN A 182 18.47 -18.41 -0.52
CA GLN A 182 17.85 -18.36 0.81
C GLN A 182 16.54 -17.54 0.86
N LEU A 183 16.40 -16.49 0.05
CA LEU A 183 15.26 -15.58 0.10
C LEU A 183 14.12 -15.94 -0.87
N PHE A 184 14.42 -16.49 -2.04
CA PHE A 184 13.42 -16.72 -3.09
C PHE A 184 13.13 -18.20 -3.36
N ILE A 185 14.03 -19.10 -2.98
CA ILE A 185 13.90 -20.54 -3.23
C ILE A 185 13.75 -21.19 -1.85
N THR A 186 12.50 -21.26 -1.38
CA THR A 186 12.12 -22.01 -0.17
C THR A 186 11.18 -23.13 -0.56
#